data_AF-A0A920R9C1-F1
#
_entry.id   AF-A0A920R9C1-F1
#
_cell.length_a   1.000
_cell.length_b   1.000
_cell.length_c   1.000
_cell.angle_alpha   90.00
_cell.angle_beta   90.00
_cell.angle_gamma   90.00
#
_symmetry.space_group_name_H-M   'P 1'
#
loop_
_entity.id
_entity.type
_entity.pdbx_description
1 polymer ?
#
loop_
_entity_poly.entity_id
_entity_poly.type
_entity_poly.pdbx_seq_one_letter_code
_entity_poly.pdbx_strand_id
1 'polypeptide(L)'
;MNEGYYFSYLTEIAANENDDETVIEAGQLALAQLPQQEVLLRARVSARMADVFWSLDNYSDAIEFYTNSYHQDPSIFRRLDLEIPVTISEDGTSFSRLVSDYLAHSPRFTEHVNGLVLEVQSIPDLSACLKSRTGAVLSCYTTVAAENQSSKWNAQEFTRLFHTNTFGLGYDISKAQRSILLGSSVIFSSQTNSNLRNSRDAFMVR
;
A
#
# COMPACT_ATOMS: atom_id res chain seq x y z
N MET A 1 3.50 -24.19 -19.43
CA MET A 1 3.30 -22.85 -18.86
C MET A 1 2.32 -23.03 -17.71
N ASN A 2 2.55 -22.44 -16.53
CA ASN A 2 1.58 -22.57 -15.43
C ASN A 2 0.28 -21.87 -15.84
N GLU A 3 -0.84 -22.61 -15.84
CA GLU A 3 -2.17 -22.12 -16.23
C GLU A 3 -2.63 -20.92 -15.37
N GLY A 4 -2.10 -20.76 -14.15
CA GLY A 4 -2.34 -19.59 -13.32
C GLY A 4 -1.94 -18.26 -13.96
N TYR A 5 -0.90 -18.23 -14.81
CA TYR A 5 -0.54 -17.02 -15.58
C TYR A 5 -1.56 -16.72 -16.69
N TYR A 6 -2.19 -17.74 -17.26
CA TYR A 6 -3.24 -17.56 -18.25
C TYR A 6 -4.50 -16.99 -17.59
N PHE A 7 -4.91 -17.56 -16.45
CA PHE A 7 -6.07 -17.06 -15.71
C PHE A 7 -5.86 -15.66 -15.12
N SER A 8 -4.64 -15.31 -14.71
CA SER A 8 -4.37 -13.94 -14.25
C SER A 8 -4.52 -12.92 -15.37
N TYR A 9 -4.14 -13.29 -16.60
CA TYR A 9 -4.35 -12.45 -17.78
C TYR A 9 -5.82 -12.34 -18.16
N LEU A 10 -6.57 -13.45 -18.13
CA LEU A 10 -8.02 -13.44 -18.34
C LEU A 10 -8.74 -12.55 -17.34
N THR A 11 -8.33 -12.57 -16.07
CA THR A 11 -8.88 -11.71 -15.02
C THR A 11 -8.73 -10.22 -15.38
N GLU A 12 -7.58 -9.81 -15.91
CA GLU A 12 -7.35 -8.42 -16.32
C GLU A 12 -8.15 -8.02 -17.57
N ILE A 13 -8.30 -8.93 -18.53
CA ILE A 13 -9.16 -8.67 -19.70
C ILE A 13 -10.60 -8.47 -19.25
N ALA A 14 -11.13 -9.42 -18.47
CA ALA A 14 -12.50 -9.38 -17.97
C ALA A 14 -12.77 -8.11 -17.14
N ALA A 15 -11.82 -7.72 -16.28
CA ALA A 15 -11.95 -6.49 -15.49
C ALA A 15 -12.02 -5.22 -16.36
N ASN A 16 -11.32 -5.18 -17.50
CA ASN A 16 -11.40 -4.05 -18.42
C ASN A 16 -12.70 -4.07 -19.26
N GLU A 17 -13.29 -5.24 -19.45
CA GLU A 17 -14.55 -5.45 -20.17
C GLU A 17 -15.79 -5.32 -19.27
N ASN A 18 -15.59 -5.19 -17.95
CA ASN A 18 -16.63 -5.23 -16.91
C ASN A 18 -17.41 -6.56 -16.89
N ASP A 19 -16.70 -7.66 -17.16
CA ASP A 19 -17.23 -9.03 -17.02
C ASP A 19 -16.91 -9.55 -15.61
N ASP A 20 -17.75 -9.15 -14.66
CA ASP A 20 -17.60 -9.45 -13.22
C ASP A 20 -17.56 -10.95 -12.92
N GLU A 21 -18.36 -11.75 -13.63
CA GLU A 21 -18.41 -13.21 -13.45
C GLU A 21 -17.06 -13.84 -13.82
N THR A 22 -16.52 -13.46 -14.98
CA THR A 22 -15.21 -13.95 -15.43
C THR A 22 -14.07 -13.44 -14.55
N VAL A 23 -14.15 -12.22 -14.00
CA VAL A 23 -13.15 -11.73 -13.03
C VAL A 23 -13.07 -12.63 -11.80
N ILE A 24 -14.23 -13.04 -11.26
CA ILE A 24 -14.28 -13.91 -10.08
C ILE A 24 -13.77 -15.31 -10.43
N GLU A 25 -14.30 -15.93 -11.50
CA GLU A 25 -13.93 -17.30 -11.87
C GLU A 25 -12.44 -17.41 -12.23
N ALA A 26 -11.97 -16.58 -13.16
CA ALA A 26 -10.57 -16.59 -13.58
C ALA A 26 -9.66 -16.14 -12.43
N GLY A 27 -10.08 -15.17 -11.60
CA GLY A 27 -9.30 -14.70 -10.46
C GLY A 27 -9.07 -15.81 -9.42
N GLN A 28 -10.09 -16.60 -9.09
CA GLN A 28 -9.97 -17.74 -8.18
C GLN A 28 -9.01 -18.80 -8.74
N LEU A 29 -9.16 -19.16 -10.02
CA LEU A 29 -8.27 -20.11 -10.69
C LEU A 29 -6.82 -19.61 -10.73
N ALA A 30 -6.62 -18.32 -11.01
CA ALA A 30 -5.31 -17.68 -10.97
C ALA A 30 -4.69 -17.77 -9.57
N LEU A 31 -5.42 -17.38 -8.52
CA LEU A 31 -4.90 -17.42 -7.15
C LEU A 31 -4.64 -18.83 -6.62
N ALA A 32 -5.36 -19.85 -7.13
CA ALA A 32 -5.12 -21.25 -6.79
C ALA A 32 -3.86 -21.81 -7.46
N GLN A 33 -3.56 -21.37 -8.69
CA GLN A 33 -2.51 -22.00 -9.52
C GLN A 33 -1.23 -21.19 -9.61
N LEU A 34 -1.29 -19.86 -9.42
CA LEU A 34 -0.11 -19.00 -9.43
C LEU A 34 0.87 -19.42 -8.32
N PRO A 35 2.17 -19.52 -8.62
CA PRO A 35 3.19 -19.77 -7.61
C PRO A 35 3.11 -18.74 -6.48
N GLN A 36 3.39 -19.14 -5.24
CA GLN A 36 3.37 -18.21 -4.10
C GLN A 36 4.38 -17.07 -4.25
N GLN A 37 5.43 -17.27 -5.05
CA GLN A 37 6.46 -16.28 -5.35
C GLN A 37 5.94 -15.12 -6.22
N GLU A 38 4.82 -15.30 -6.93
CA GLU A 38 4.19 -14.27 -7.76
C GLU A 38 3.40 -13.26 -6.93
N VAL A 39 3.98 -12.78 -5.82
CA VAL A 39 3.31 -11.94 -4.81
C VAL A 39 2.60 -10.74 -5.44
N LEU A 40 3.30 -9.99 -6.31
CA LEU A 40 2.73 -8.79 -6.93
C LEU A 40 1.59 -9.10 -7.92
N LEU A 41 1.70 -10.20 -8.66
CA LEU A 41 0.65 -10.61 -9.60
C LEU A 41 -0.58 -11.14 -8.86
N ARG A 42 -0.36 -11.89 -7.77
CA ARG A 42 -1.44 -12.34 -6.87
C ARG A 42 -2.14 -11.16 -6.19
N ALA A 43 -1.39 -10.15 -5.75
CA ALA A 43 -1.95 -8.91 -5.20
C ALA A 43 -2.83 -8.19 -6.22
N ARG A 44 -2.35 -8.12 -7.47
CA ARG A 44 -3.08 -7.50 -8.58
C ARG A 44 -4.40 -8.21 -8.89
N VAL A 45 -4.37 -9.55 -9.03
CA VAL A 45 -5.59 -10.35 -9.20
C VAL A 45 -6.55 -10.14 -8.03
N SER A 46 -6.02 -10.17 -6.80
CA SER A 46 -6.82 -9.93 -5.59
C SER A 46 -7.47 -8.54 -5.59
N ALA A 47 -6.78 -7.49 -6.03
CA ALA A 47 -7.37 -6.15 -6.12
C ALA A 47 -8.55 -6.08 -7.10
N ARG A 48 -8.44 -6.74 -8.27
CA ARG A 48 -9.54 -6.81 -9.25
C ARG A 48 -10.74 -7.55 -8.68
N MET A 49 -10.51 -8.69 -8.02
CA MET A 49 -11.58 -9.44 -7.37
C MET A 49 -12.22 -8.62 -6.23
N ALA A 50 -11.43 -7.86 -5.46
CA ALA A 50 -11.95 -6.99 -4.40
C ALA A 50 -12.96 -5.98 -4.93
N ASP A 51 -12.63 -5.31 -6.03
CA ASP A 51 -13.46 -4.30 -6.67
C ASP A 51 -14.78 -4.88 -7.19
N VAL A 52 -14.72 -6.06 -7.81
CA VAL A 52 -15.92 -6.77 -8.28
C VAL A 52 -16.77 -7.31 -7.13
N PHE A 53 -16.18 -7.90 -6.08
CA PHE A 53 -16.96 -8.29 -4.91
C PHE A 53 -17.62 -7.09 -4.24
N TRP A 54 -16.96 -5.93 -4.28
CA TRP A 54 -17.52 -4.69 -3.76
C TRP A 54 -18.71 -4.20 -4.60
N SER A 55 -18.62 -4.22 -5.93
CA SER A 55 -19.71 -3.83 -6.82
C SER A 55 -20.94 -4.74 -6.69
N LEU A 56 -20.74 -5.99 -6.29
CA LEU A 56 -21.79 -6.99 -6.06
C LEU A 56 -22.33 -7.02 -4.62
N ASP A 57 -22.04 -6.00 -3.81
CA ASP A 57 -22.42 -5.88 -2.39
C ASP A 57 -21.91 -7.02 -1.48
N ASN A 58 -20.96 -7.83 -1.95
CA ASN A 58 -20.29 -8.85 -1.15
C ASN A 58 -19.12 -8.25 -0.36
N TYR A 59 -19.47 -7.39 0.61
CA TYR A 59 -18.48 -6.60 1.34
C TYR A 59 -17.51 -7.44 2.17
N SER A 60 -17.91 -8.63 2.62
CA SER A 60 -17.04 -9.50 3.42
C SER A 60 -15.84 -9.96 2.61
N ASP A 61 -16.10 -10.57 1.45
CA ASP A 61 -15.05 -11.07 0.56
C ASP A 61 -14.25 -9.91 -0.03
N ALA A 62 -14.94 -8.82 -0.42
CA ALA A 62 -14.29 -7.61 -0.92
C ALA A 62 -13.22 -7.09 0.05
N ILE A 63 -13.57 -6.94 1.33
CA ILE A 63 -12.65 -6.42 2.35
C ILE A 63 -11.47 -7.36 2.60
N GLU A 64 -11.69 -8.67 2.54
CA GLU A 64 -10.60 -9.65 2.63
C GLU A 64 -9.62 -9.49 1.46
N PHE A 65 -10.13 -9.41 0.23
CA PHE A 65 -9.31 -9.23 -0.96
C PHE A 65 -8.61 -7.87 -1.00
N TYR A 66 -9.27 -6.77 -0.60
CA TYR A 66 -8.64 -5.46 -0.44
C TYR A 66 -7.48 -5.53 0.56
N THR A 67 -7.71 -6.14 1.73
CA THR A 67 -6.70 -6.25 2.79
C THR A 67 -5.50 -7.08 2.36
N ASN A 68 -5.75 -8.25 1.76
CA ASN A 68 -4.69 -9.14 1.28
C ASN A 68 -3.87 -8.50 0.14
N SER A 69 -4.56 -7.85 -0.80
CA SER A 69 -3.91 -7.12 -1.90
C SER A 69 -3.04 -5.99 -1.35
N TYR A 70 -3.57 -5.21 -0.41
CA TYR A 70 -2.83 -4.12 0.23
C TYR A 70 -1.57 -4.60 0.95
N HIS A 71 -1.63 -5.70 1.70
CA HIS A 71 -0.47 -6.25 2.39
C HIS A 71 0.67 -6.65 1.44
N GLN A 72 0.32 -7.15 0.26
CA GLN A 72 1.29 -7.63 -0.72
C GLN A 72 1.84 -6.51 -1.60
N ASP A 73 0.99 -5.56 -1.99
CA ASP A 73 1.36 -4.40 -2.79
C ASP A 73 0.40 -3.22 -2.56
N PRO A 74 0.72 -2.30 -1.62
CA PRO A 74 -0.09 -1.11 -1.38
C PRO A 74 -0.21 -0.20 -2.61
N SER A 75 0.77 -0.23 -3.52
CA SER A 75 0.78 0.63 -4.70
C SER A 75 -0.22 0.19 -5.77
N ILE A 76 -0.75 -1.03 -5.68
CA ILE A 76 -1.57 -1.61 -6.75
C ILE A 76 -2.86 -0.85 -7.00
N PHE A 77 -3.51 -0.34 -5.94
CA PHE A 77 -4.72 0.49 -6.05
C PHE A 77 -4.45 1.78 -6.83
N ARG A 78 -3.25 2.34 -6.68
CA ARG A 78 -2.83 3.48 -7.51
C ARG A 78 -2.63 3.09 -8.98
N ARG A 79 -2.02 1.94 -9.23
CA ARG A 79 -1.71 1.45 -10.59
C ARG A 79 -2.93 0.95 -11.35
N LEU A 80 -3.95 0.48 -10.64
CA LEU A 80 -5.23 0.01 -11.20
C LEU A 80 -6.31 1.08 -11.22
N ASP A 81 -6.03 2.24 -10.63
CA ASP A 81 -7.02 3.30 -10.42
C ASP A 81 -8.25 2.87 -9.62
N LEU A 82 -8.02 2.01 -8.62
CA LEU A 82 -9.06 1.53 -7.72
C LEU A 82 -9.12 2.38 -6.46
N GLU A 83 -10.33 2.63 -6.00
CA GLU A 83 -10.62 3.25 -4.72
C GLU A 83 -10.75 2.18 -3.64
N ILE A 84 -10.23 2.46 -2.45
CA ILE A 84 -10.42 1.59 -1.29
C ILE A 84 -11.61 2.13 -0.49
N PRO A 85 -12.65 1.32 -0.26
CA PRO A 85 -13.75 1.74 0.57
C PRO A 85 -13.33 1.87 2.04
N VAL A 86 -13.66 3.00 2.66
CA VAL A 86 -13.29 3.30 4.05
C VAL A 86 -14.44 3.92 4.85
N THR A 87 -14.44 3.72 6.15
CA THR A 87 -15.13 4.58 7.12
C THR A 87 -14.09 5.48 7.77
N ILE A 88 -14.28 6.79 7.70
CA ILE A 88 -13.36 7.75 8.30
C ILE A 88 -13.79 8.04 9.74
N SER A 89 -12.86 7.92 10.68
CA SER A 89 -13.06 8.21 12.10
C SER A 89 -12.09 9.29 12.54
N GLU A 90 -12.61 10.37 13.11
CA GLU A 90 -11.82 11.52 13.55
C GLU A 90 -12.00 11.84 15.04
N ASP A 91 -11.02 12.52 15.63
CA ASP A 91 -11.03 12.94 17.04
C ASP A 91 -11.73 14.29 17.31
N GLY A 92 -12.29 14.92 16.27
CA GLY A 92 -13.05 16.17 16.37
C GLY A 92 -12.22 17.45 16.54
N THR A 93 -10.90 17.38 16.43
CA THR A 93 -10.05 18.58 16.34
C THR A 93 -10.19 19.29 14.98
N SER A 94 -9.69 20.53 14.88
CA SER A 94 -9.69 21.25 13.59
C SER A 94 -8.77 20.61 12.55
N PHE A 95 -7.68 19.98 13.00
CA PHE A 95 -6.77 19.24 12.13
C PHE A 95 -7.43 17.98 11.58
N SER A 96 -7.99 17.13 12.46
CA SER A 96 -8.56 15.87 12.01
C SER A 96 -9.70 16.07 11.03
N ARG A 97 -10.58 17.06 11.26
CA ARG A 97 -11.62 17.46 10.29
C ARG A 97 -11.08 17.83 8.92
N LEU A 98 -10.03 18.65 8.87
CA LEU A 98 -9.43 19.07 7.60
C LEU A 98 -8.78 17.90 6.86
N VAL A 99 -8.11 17.02 7.59
CA VAL A 99 -7.48 15.82 7.00
C VAL A 99 -8.54 14.83 6.54
N SER A 100 -9.57 14.56 7.34
CA SER A 100 -10.73 13.74 6.95
C SER A 100 -11.37 14.26 5.67
N ASP A 101 -11.62 15.58 5.58
CA ASP A 101 -12.18 16.21 4.39
C ASP A 101 -11.29 16.02 3.16
N TYR A 102 -9.97 16.21 3.27
CA TYR A 102 -9.06 15.95 2.16
C TYR A 102 -8.99 14.47 1.76
N LEU A 103 -9.04 13.55 2.74
CA LEU A 103 -9.00 12.11 2.49
C LEU A 103 -10.31 11.61 1.85
N ALA A 104 -11.46 12.14 2.26
CA ALA A 104 -12.77 11.85 1.68
C ALA A 104 -12.87 12.26 0.19
N HIS A 105 -12.22 13.37 -0.18
CA HIS A 105 -12.14 13.83 -1.57
C HIS A 105 -10.95 13.25 -2.35
N SER A 106 -10.19 12.34 -1.75
CA SER A 106 -9.07 11.69 -2.42
C SER A 106 -9.59 10.63 -3.40
N PRO A 107 -9.05 10.55 -4.63
CA PRO A 107 -9.47 9.53 -5.59
C PRO A 107 -8.97 8.13 -5.21
N ARG A 108 -8.43 7.93 -4.01
CA ARG A 108 -7.96 6.63 -3.50
C ARG A 108 -8.93 6.01 -2.50
N PHE A 109 -9.93 6.76 -2.04
CA PHE A 109 -10.86 6.32 -1.02
C PHE A 109 -12.28 6.64 -1.44
N THR A 110 -13.20 5.74 -1.07
CA THR A 110 -14.64 5.98 -1.15
C THR A 110 -15.23 5.78 0.24
N GLU A 111 -16.05 6.71 0.73
CA GLU A 111 -16.67 6.53 2.04
C GLU A 111 -17.80 5.50 2.02
N HIS A 112 -17.70 4.47 2.87
CA HIS A 112 -18.74 3.46 3.03
C HIS A 112 -18.68 2.79 4.41
N VAL A 113 -19.85 2.49 4.99
CA VAL A 113 -20.00 1.91 6.34
C VAL A 113 -19.40 0.51 6.49
N ASN A 114 -19.29 -0.24 5.38
CA ASN A 114 -18.69 -1.57 5.36
C ASN A 114 -17.20 -1.56 4.96
N GLY A 115 -16.61 -0.36 4.79
CA GLY A 115 -15.23 -0.18 4.40
C GLY A 115 -14.20 -0.56 5.47
N LEU A 116 -12.93 -0.43 5.11
CA LEU A 116 -11.82 -0.42 6.06
C LEU A 116 -11.90 0.80 6.98
N VAL A 117 -11.16 0.83 8.08
CA VAL A 117 -11.22 1.95 9.03
C VAL A 117 -10.06 2.91 8.74
N LEU A 118 -10.37 4.17 8.46
CA LEU A 118 -9.38 5.24 8.32
C LEU A 118 -9.48 6.16 9.55
N GLU A 119 -8.61 5.96 10.52
CA GLU A 119 -8.61 6.71 11.77
C GLU A 119 -7.64 7.89 11.68
N VAL A 120 -8.12 9.09 12.02
CA VAL A 120 -7.34 10.34 12.03
C VAL A 120 -7.34 10.92 13.44
N GLN A 121 -6.15 11.10 14.02
CA GLN A 121 -5.95 11.63 15.37
C GLN A 121 -4.94 12.77 15.36
N SER A 122 -5.03 13.64 16.36
CA SER A 122 -4.16 14.81 16.55
C SER A 122 -3.47 14.83 17.90
N ILE A 123 -3.76 13.84 18.76
CA ILE A 123 -3.24 13.74 20.13
C ILE A 123 -2.76 12.30 20.35
N PRO A 124 -1.51 12.08 20.82
CA PRO A 124 -0.50 13.08 21.16
C PRO A 124 0.17 13.75 19.94
N ASP A 125 0.22 13.04 18.82
CA ASP A 125 0.80 13.51 17.55
C ASP A 125 -0.24 13.43 16.44
N LEU A 126 0.02 14.14 15.33
CA LEU A 126 -0.81 14.05 14.14
C LEU A 126 -0.63 12.67 13.51
N SER A 127 -1.68 11.87 13.44
CA SER A 127 -1.62 10.53 12.87
C SER A 127 -2.84 10.19 12.02
N ALA A 128 -2.61 9.35 11.02
CA ALA A 128 -3.65 8.73 10.23
C ALA A 128 -3.29 7.27 9.98
N CYS A 129 -4.23 6.38 10.25
CA CYS A 129 -4.05 4.94 10.21
C CYS A 129 -5.14 4.29 9.39
N LEU A 130 -4.75 3.58 8.32
CA LEU A 130 -5.61 2.63 7.63
C LEU A 130 -5.56 1.30 8.36
N LYS A 131 -6.72 0.80 8.79
CA LYS A 131 -6.87 -0.41 9.60
C LYS A 131 -7.90 -1.35 8.98
N SER A 132 -7.74 -2.65 9.22
CA SER A 132 -8.79 -3.63 8.99
C SER A 132 -10.00 -3.33 9.89
N ARG A 133 -11.15 -3.91 9.56
CA ARG A 133 -12.35 -3.85 10.41
C ARG A 133 -12.16 -4.53 11.78
N THR A 134 -11.18 -5.43 11.88
CA THR A 134 -10.79 -6.08 13.15
C THR A 134 -9.81 -5.24 13.97
N GLY A 135 -9.40 -4.07 13.47
CA GLY A 135 -8.48 -3.15 14.15
C GLY A 135 -7.00 -3.39 13.88
N ALA A 136 -6.64 -4.36 13.02
CA ALA A 136 -5.26 -4.57 12.62
C ALA A 136 -4.77 -3.41 11.74
N VAL A 137 -3.62 -2.83 12.07
CA VAL A 137 -3.04 -1.71 11.33
C VAL A 137 -2.46 -2.21 10.01
N LEU A 138 -2.93 -1.63 8.90
CA LEU A 138 -2.39 -1.86 7.54
C LEU A 138 -1.28 -0.84 7.21
N SER A 139 -1.52 0.42 7.55
CA SER A 139 -0.54 1.51 7.41
C SER A 139 -0.88 2.61 8.39
N CYS A 140 0.15 3.23 8.99
CA CYS A 140 0.01 4.42 9.80
C CYS A 140 1.09 5.41 9.42
N TYR A 141 0.71 6.67 9.33
CA TYR A 141 1.62 7.79 9.22
C TYR A 141 1.45 8.71 10.43
N THR A 142 2.55 9.08 11.07
CA THR A 142 2.57 9.96 12.23
C THR A 142 3.62 11.05 12.03
N THR A 143 3.29 12.29 12.38
CA THR A 143 4.22 13.42 12.34
C THR A 143 3.85 14.48 13.39
N VAL A 144 4.78 15.41 13.62
CA VAL A 144 4.54 16.59 14.45
C VAL A 144 4.09 17.75 13.55
N ALA A 145 3.17 18.58 14.05
CA ALA A 145 2.74 19.78 13.34
C ALA A 145 3.90 20.77 13.15
N ALA A 146 4.04 21.36 11.96
CA ALA A 146 5.01 22.44 11.77
C ALA A 146 4.51 23.72 12.44
N GLU A 147 5.27 24.25 13.41
CA GLU A 147 4.89 25.39 14.25
C GLU A 147 4.71 26.70 13.48
N ASN A 148 5.46 26.89 12.39
CA ASN A 148 5.45 28.12 11.59
C ASN A 148 4.47 28.08 10.40
N GLN A 149 3.56 27.11 10.36
CA GLN A 149 2.64 26.90 9.24
C GLN A 149 1.19 26.92 9.70
N SER A 150 0.30 27.30 8.79
CA SER A 150 -1.14 27.27 9.08
C SER A 150 -1.66 25.84 9.27
N SER A 151 -2.74 25.66 10.04
CA SER A 151 -3.40 24.35 10.19
C SER A 151 -3.83 23.75 8.85
N LYS A 152 -4.25 24.59 7.90
CA LYS A 152 -4.60 24.16 6.54
C LYS A 152 -3.40 23.60 5.79
N TRP A 153 -2.26 24.30 5.83
CA TRP A 153 -1.02 23.84 5.20
C TRP A 153 -0.55 22.52 5.83
N ASN A 154 -0.57 22.42 7.17
CA ASN A 154 -0.22 21.19 7.87
C ASN A 154 -1.13 20.02 7.47
N ALA A 155 -2.44 20.21 7.36
CA ALA A 155 -3.38 19.18 6.92
C ALA A 155 -3.15 18.75 5.45
N GLN A 156 -2.86 19.70 4.56
CA GLN A 156 -2.56 19.40 3.15
C GLN A 156 -1.26 18.58 3.00
N GLU A 157 -0.19 19.05 3.64
CA GLU A 157 1.11 18.39 3.57
C GLU A 157 1.07 17.02 4.26
N PHE A 158 0.38 16.92 5.39
CA PHE A 158 0.11 15.65 6.07
C PHE A 158 -0.60 14.66 5.14
N THR A 159 -1.69 15.08 4.48
CA THR A 159 -2.47 14.21 3.57
C THR A 159 -1.61 13.72 2.41
N ARG A 160 -0.77 14.60 1.84
CA ARG A 160 0.16 14.25 0.76
C ARG A 160 1.19 13.21 1.21
N LEU A 161 1.76 13.39 2.39
CA LEU A 161 2.76 12.48 2.96
C LEU A 161 2.14 11.14 3.38
N PHE A 162 0.94 11.16 3.97
CA PHE A 162 0.14 9.98 4.24
C PHE A 162 -0.06 9.17 2.97
N HIS A 163 -0.59 9.75 1.88
CA HIS A 163 -0.77 9.03 0.62
C HIS A 163 0.54 8.47 0.05
N THR A 164 1.64 9.22 0.17
CA THR A 164 2.97 8.77 -0.28
C THR A 164 3.45 7.57 0.52
N ASN A 165 3.18 7.54 1.82
CA ASN A 165 3.56 6.44 2.71
C ASN A 165 2.64 5.22 2.53
N THR A 166 1.33 5.43 2.61
CA THR A 166 0.28 4.40 2.57
C THR A 166 0.26 3.67 1.24
N PHE A 167 0.31 4.38 0.11
CA PHE A 167 0.30 3.76 -1.23
C PHE A 167 1.68 3.62 -1.85
N GLY A 168 2.74 3.84 -1.07
CA GLY A 168 4.12 3.62 -1.47
C GLY A 168 4.52 2.16 -1.34
N LEU A 169 5.58 1.75 -2.04
CA LEU A 169 6.11 0.38 -1.97
C LEU A 169 6.85 0.06 -0.65
N GLY A 170 6.86 0.98 0.32
CA GLY A 170 7.49 0.77 1.64
C GLY A 170 9.03 0.65 1.64
N TYR A 171 9.70 0.81 0.50
CA TYR A 171 11.16 0.76 0.42
C TYR A 171 11.77 2.17 0.49
N ASP A 172 12.53 2.43 1.56
CA ASP A 172 13.39 3.61 1.65
C ASP A 172 14.64 3.42 0.80
N ILE A 173 14.57 3.85 -0.45
CA ILE A 173 15.73 3.91 -1.34
C ILE A 173 16.48 5.22 -1.05
N SER A 174 17.69 5.12 -0.52
CA SER A 174 18.56 6.27 -0.30
C SER A 174 18.79 7.04 -1.61
N LYS A 175 19.12 8.34 -1.52
CA LYS A 175 19.44 9.16 -2.70
C LYS A 175 20.52 8.51 -3.57
N ALA A 176 21.49 7.85 -2.96
CA ALA A 176 22.56 7.16 -3.67
C ALA A 176 22.09 5.87 -4.36
N GLN A 177 21.25 5.06 -3.71
CA GLN A 177 20.64 3.89 -4.35
C GLN A 177 19.72 4.29 -5.51
N ARG A 178 18.96 5.40 -5.38
CA ARG A 178 18.21 5.98 -6.50
C ARG A 178 19.14 6.39 -7.64
N SER A 179 20.26 7.03 -7.30
CA SER A 179 21.32 7.39 -8.26
C SER A 179 21.86 6.15 -9.00
N ILE A 180 22.09 5.04 -8.29
CA ILE A 180 22.58 3.78 -8.87
C ILE A 180 21.53 3.17 -9.81
N LEU A 181 20.25 3.14 -9.41
CA LEU A 181 19.15 2.67 -10.26
C LEU A 181 19.00 3.50 -11.54
N LEU A 182 19.32 4.79 -11.48
CA LEU A 182 19.33 5.71 -12.62
C LEU A 182 20.61 5.62 -13.47
N GLY A 183 21.47 4.63 -13.21
CA GLY A 183 22.67 4.37 -14.01
C GLY A 183 23.84 5.31 -13.73
N SER A 184 23.80 6.11 -12.65
CA SER A 184 24.97 6.89 -12.23
C SER A 184 25.91 6.02 -11.40
N SER A 185 27.14 5.89 -11.87
CA SER A 185 28.22 5.16 -11.21
C SER A 185 28.76 5.96 -10.03
N VAL A 186 28.07 5.93 -8.89
CA VAL A 186 28.62 6.45 -7.64
C VAL A 186 29.56 5.40 -7.05
N ILE A 187 30.87 5.60 -7.19
CA ILE A 187 31.87 4.80 -6.48
C ILE A 187 31.75 5.13 -4.99
N PHE A 188 31.13 4.23 -4.22
CA PHE A 188 31.22 4.27 -2.77
C PHE A 188 32.61 3.78 -2.34
N SER A 189 33.50 4.70 -1.99
CA SER A 189 34.69 4.36 -1.20
C SER A 189 34.24 4.06 0.24
N SER A 190 33.86 2.81 0.49
CA SER A 190 33.48 2.33 1.81
C SER A 190 34.63 2.44 2.80
N GLN A 191 34.62 3.44 3.69
CA GLN A 191 35.28 3.33 5.00
C GLN A 191 34.29 2.77 6.02
N THR A 192 33.88 1.51 5.85
CA THR A 192 33.18 0.77 6.92
C THR A 192 33.27 -0.72 6.66
N ASN A 193 34.39 -1.33 7.07
CA ASN A 193 34.44 -2.75 7.42
C ASN A 193 35.66 -3.05 8.28
N SER A 194 35.66 -2.56 9.53
CA SER A 194 36.62 -2.99 10.56
C SER A 194 36.40 -4.44 11.02
N ASN A 195 35.24 -5.05 10.70
CA ASN A 195 34.90 -6.41 11.12
C ASN A 195 35.33 -7.53 10.15
N LEU A 196 35.89 -7.20 8.98
CA LEU A 196 36.42 -8.19 8.01
C LEU A 196 37.95 -8.38 8.08
N ARG A 197 38.66 -7.61 8.93
CA ARG A 197 40.11 -7.79 9.13
C ARG A 197 40.44 -8.92 10.11
N ASN A 198 39.58 -9.21 11.08
CA ASN A 198 39.86 -10.25 12.09
C ASN A 198 39.66 -11.69 11.59
N SER A 199 39.03 -11.90 10.43
CA SER A 199 38.82 -13.23 9.85
C SER A 199 39.89 -13.65 8.83
N ARG A 200 40.86 -12.77 8.51
CA ARG A 200 41.97 -13.09 7.58
C ARG A 200 43.25 -13.55 8.27
N ASP A 201 43.43 -13.25 9.56
CA ASP A 201 44.63 -13.67 10.31
C ASP A 201 44.50 -15.06 10.94
N ALA A 202 43.31 -15.66 10.93
CA ALA A 202 43.08 -17.02 11.46
C ALA A 202 43.42 -18.16 10.48
N PHE A 203 43.79 -17.86 9.23
CA PHE A 203 44.04 -18.85 8.18
C PHE A 203 45.50 -18.95 7.71
N MET A 204 46.44 -18.28 8.38
CA MET A 204 47.88 -18.40 8.11
C MET A 204 48.65 -18.66 9.41
N VAL A 205 48.47 -19.85 9.97
CA VAL A 205 49.43 -20.47 10.90
C VAL A 205 49.77 -21.87 10.37
N ARG A 206 50.88 -21.95 9.64
CA ARG A 206 51.77 -23.11 9.53
C ARG A 206 53.17 -22.60 9.27
#